data_AF-A0A8H5N9G8-F1
#
_entry.id   AF-A0A8H5N9G8-F1
#
_cell.length_a   1.000
_cell.length_b   1.000
_cell.length_c   1.000
_cell.angle_alpha   90.00
_cell.angle_beta   90.00
_cell.angle_gamma   90.00
#
_symmetry.space_group_name_H-M   'P 1'
#
loop_
_entity.id
_entity.type
_entity.pdbx_description
1 polymer ?
#
loop_
_entity_poly.entity_id
_entity_poly.type
_entity_poly.pdbx_seq_one_letter_code
_entity_poly.pdbx_strand_id
1 'polypeptide(L)'
;MSGETPPQGPPYLPKTAGLGGRPTPSVDDPICAVILAFFVGGAILNMTIFQLNKKRSHKFVLSGLLFGFCMARITANVLRIAWASNQHDTSLAIAAQVFANAGVVLLFVVNLIFAQRILRAYHPHIGWSRPASLAFKFLYFCILASLVMLITAVVYNFYTLNPHTKQQLRDVQLTGSTFLAILAFLPLPIVGACFIIPRRAPMDKFGQGRMRTKIQLLIFTTTLLSLGAAFRTGVSFKLRPANDPAWYHSKACYYCFNYVIEIIVVFSYALSRFDRRFHIPDGSHAPGDYSGRNEKIQERMYRVNTEEEVFGEDERPRTAEQRQQQQQNWEAGLKEELKEETV
;
A
#
# COMPACT_ATOMS: atom_id res chain seq x y z
N MET A 1 -9.36 54.56 10.72
CA MET A 1 -8.92 53.77 9.55
C MET A 1 -7.45 53.45 9.72
N SER A 2 -7.13 52.37 10.43
CA SER A 2 -5.75 51.90 10.62
C SER A 2 -5.29 51.22 9.32
N GLY A 3 -4.40 51.88 8.59
CA GLY A 3 -3.80 51.33 7.37
C GLY A 3 -2.98 50.10 7.70
N GLU A 4 -3.47 48.92 7.30
CA GLU A 4 -2.62 47.74 7.19
C GLU A 4 -1.57 48.04 6.12
N THR A 5 -0.30 48.12 6.52
CA THR A 5 0.85 48.11 5.60
C THR A 5 0.69 46.94 4.62
N PRO A 6 0.90 47.15 3.31
CA PRO A 6 0.79 46.07 2.34
C PRO A 6 1.75 44.94 2.75
N PRO A 7 1.31 43.67 2.65
CA PRO A 7 2.15 42.55 3.05
C PRO A 7 3.45 42.57 2.24
N GLN A 8 4.59 42.37 2.92
CA GLN A 8 5.86 42.03 2.27
C GLN A 8 5.61 40.89 1.27
N GLY A 9 6.30 40.91 0.13
CA GLY A 9 6.03 40.07 -1.05
C GLY A 9 5.77 38.58 -0.78
N PRO A 10 5.24 37.84 -1.77
CA PRO A 10 4.88 36.44 -1.58
C PRO A 10 6.07 35.62 -1.08
N PRO A 11 5.86 34.56 -0.28
CA PRO A 11 4.58 33.94 0.08
C PRO A 11 3.84 34.56 1.28
N TYR A 12 2.51 34.59 1.21
CA TYR A 12 1.59 35.17 2.18
C TYR A 12 0.96 34.12 3.09
N LEU A 13 0.86 34.40 4.39
CA LEU A 13 0.15 33.53 5.33
C LEU A 13 -1.37 33.51 5.05
N PRO A 14 -2.02 32.32 5.07
CA PRO A 14 -3.46 32.21 4.94
C PRO A 14 -4.18 32.96 6.05
N LYS A 15 -5.22 33.74 5.69
CA LYS A 15 -6.11 34.44 6.64
C LYS A 15 -7.22 33.53 7.21
N THR A 16 -7.26 32.26 6.81
CA THR A 16 -8.29 31.28 7.16
C THR A 16 -7.77 30.30 8.21
N ALA A 17 -8.66 29.83 9.10
CA ALA A 17 -8.31 28.85 10.12
C ALA A 17 -8.02 27.48 9.48
N GLY A 18 -6.75 27.09 9.48
CA GLY A 18 -6.34 25.73 9.15
C GLY A 18 -6.63 24.75 10.29
N LEU A 19 -6.80 23.47 9.98
CA LEU A 19 -6.92 22.43 11.00
C LEU A 19 -5.63 22.38 11.84
N GLY A 20 -5.75 22.52 13.16
CA GLY A 20 -4.61 22.55 14.08
C GLY A 20 -3.98 23.93 14.25
N GLY A 21 -4.53 24.96 13.60
CA GLY A 21 -4.13 26.36 13.75
C GLY A 21 -2.63 26.62 13.58
N ARG A 22 -2.16 27.72 14.17
CA ARG A 22 -0.73 28.03 14.28
C ARG A 22 -0.10 27.20 15.41
N PRO A 23 1.01 26.49 15.15
CA PRO A 23 1.67 25.69 16.18
C PRO A 23 2.31 26.58 17.24
N THR A 24 2.34 26.11 18.48
CA THR A 24 2.95 26.79 19.63
C THR A 24 3.89 25.82 20.34
N PRO A 25 5.14 26.20 20.64
CA PRO A 25 6.14 25.29 21.20
C PRO A 25 5.66 24.55 22.46
N SER A 26 5.02 25.27 23.39
CA SER A 26 4.55 24.71 24.67
C SER A 26 3.54 23.56 24.56
N VAL A 27 2.86 23.43 23.42
CA VAL A 27 1.81 22.43 23.21
C VAL A 27 2.17 21.46 22.10
N ASP A 28 2.63 21.97 20.96
CA ASP A 28 2.89 21.14 19.77
C ASP A 28 4.17 20.32 19.91
N ASP A 29 5.24 20.86 20.52
CA ASP A 29 6.51 20.15 20.65
C ASP A 29 6.42 18.83 21.44
N PRO A 30 5.83 18.79 22.66
CA PRO A 30 5.71 17.54 23.40
C PRO A 30 4.80 16.52 22.70
N ILE A 31 3.71 16.97 22.07
CA ILE A 31 2.79 16.08 21.35
C ILE A 31 3.47 15.50 20.11
N CYS A 32 4.13 16.34 19.31
CA CYS A 32 4.88 15.91 18.14
C CYS A 32 6.03 14.98 18.51
N ALA A 33 6.73 15.19 19.64
CA ALA A 33 7.80 14.30 20.09
C ALA A 33 7.28 12.87 20.36
N VAL A 34 6.14 12.74 21.06
CA VAL A 34 5.50 11.43 21.30
C VAL A 34 5.07 10.77 19.99
N ILE A 35 4.40 11.53 19.12
CA ILE A 35 3.95 11.05 17.80
C ILE A 35 5.15 10.60 16.95
N LEU A 36 6.24 11.36 16.97
CA LEU A 36 7.46 11.07 16.24
C LEU A 36 8.08 9.76 16.75
N ALA A 37 8.10 9.51 18.06
CA ALA A 37 8.57 8.23 18.61
C ALA A 37 7.76 7.04 18.07
N PHE A 38 6.43 7.15 17.98
CA PHE A 38 5.57 6.12 17.39
C PHE A 38 5.88 5.88 15.91
N PHE A 39 6.05 6.94 15.11
CA PHE A 39 6.37 6.78 13.68
C PHE A 39 7.79 6.29 13.43
N VAL A 40 8.77 6.65 14.27
CA VAL A 40 10.11 6.06 14.23
C VAL A 40 10.04 4.56 14.55
N GLY A 41 9.33 4.18 15.61
CA GLY A 41 9.08 2.76 15.92
C GLY A 41 8.39 2.03 14.76
N GLY A 42 7.36 2.63 14.17
CA GLY A 42 6.67 2.10 12.99
C GLY A 42 7.58 1.96 11.77
N ALA A 43 8.48 2.92 11.52
CA ALA A 43 9.45 2.87 10.44
C ALA A 43 10.45 1.74 10.64
N ILE A 44 11.02 1.62 11.85
CA ILE A 44 11.94 0.53 12.22
C ILE A 44 11.27 -0.83 12.04
N LEU A 45 10.04 -1.00 12.54
CA LEU A 45 9.29 -2.25 12.42
C LEU A 45 9.04 -2.61 10.95
N ASN A 46 8.51 -1.70 10.14
CA ASN A 46 8.20 -1.96 8.73
C ASN A 46 9.47 -2.20 7.89
N MET A 47 10.54 -1.46 8.16
CA MET A 47 11.83 -1.66 7.49
C MET A 47 12.46 -3.01 7.88
N THR A 48 12.39 -3.39 9.15
CA THR A 48 12.86 -4.69 9.63
C THR A 48 12.08 -5.83 8.96
N ILE A 49 10.74 -5.73 8.90
CA ILE A 49 9.89 -6.69 8.21
C ILE A 49 10.27 -6.79 6.72
N PHE A 50 10.44 -5.64 6.05
CA PHE A 50 10.82 -5.60 4.63
C PHE A 50 12.18 -6.27 4.37
N GLN A 51 13.20 -5.95 5.17
CA GLN A 51 14.53 -6.55 5.03
C GLN A 51 14.53 -8.06 5.29
N LEU A 52 13.84 -8.50 6.36
CA LEU A 52 13.74 -9.93 6.68
C LEU A 52 13.01 -10.71 5.59
N ASN A 53 11.97 -10.13 5.01
CA ASN A 53 11.23 -10.77 3.92
C ASN A 53 12.05 -10.81 2.62
N LYS A 54 12.76 -9.72 2.30
CA LYS A 54 13.69 -9.67 1.15
C LYS A 54 14.79 -10.73 1.27
N LYS A 55 15.36 -10.95 2.46
CA LYS A 55 16.36 -12.01 2.73
C LYS A 55 15.82 -13.42 2.51
N ARG A 56 14.50 -13.62 2.57
CA ARG A 56 13.82 -14.91 2.37
C ARG A 56 13.16 -15.03 0.99
N SER A 57 13.54 -14.17 0.04
CA SER A 57 12.91 -14.08 -1.30
C SER A 57 11.40 -13.81 -1.28
N HIS A 58 10.85 -13.36 -0.16
CA HIS A 58 9.46 -12.92 -0.03
C HIS A 58 9.36 -11.43 -0.35
N LYS A 59 9.00 -11.09 -1.59
CA LYS A 59 8.85 -9.68 -2.00
C LYS A 59 7.52 -9.13 -1.53
N PHE A 60 7.54 -8.28 -0.50
CA PHE A 60 6.33 -7.61 -0.01
C PHE A 60 6.50 -6.09 -0.03
N VAL A 61 6.25 -5.50 -1.20
CA VAL A 61 6.46 -4.07 -1.50
C VAL A 61 5.66 -3.14 -0.56
N LEU A 62 4.52 -3.61 -0.04
CA LEU A 62 3.67 -2.80 0.83
C LEU A 62 4.34 -2.48 2.18
N SER A 63 5.22 -3.33 2.70
CA SER A 63 6.03 -2.96 3.89
C SER A 63 6.99 -1.80 3.60
N GLY A 64 7.54 -1.73 2.38
CA GLY A 64 8.34 -0.59 1.94
C GLY A 64 7.50 0.69 1.81
N LEU A 65 6.26 0.58 1.31
CA LEU A 65 5.33 1.71 1.23
C LEU A 65 4.95 2.24 2.63
N LEU A 66 4.72 1.34 3.60
CA LEU A 66 4.44 1.72 5.00
C LEU A 66 5.66 2.36 5.68
N PHE A 67 6.88 1.90 5.36
CA PHE A 67 8.10 2.59 5.79
C PHE A 67 8.17 4.02 5.23
N GLY A 68 7.94 4.20 3.92
CA GLY A 68 7.90 5.52 3.29
C GLY A 68 6.82 6.42 3.89
N PHE A 69 5.66 5.86 4.24
CA PHE A 69 4.61 6.55 4.97
C PHE A 69 5.09 7.05 6.35
N CYS A 70 5.73 6.18 7.14
CA CYS A 70 6.29 6.59 8.43
C CYS A 70 7.35 7.69 8.28
N MET A 71 8.20 7.61 7.25
CA MET A 71 9.18 8.67 6.95
C MET A 71 8.51 10.01 6.61
N ALA A 72 7.47 9.99 5.77
CA ALA A 72 6.70 11.20 5.47
C ALA A 72 6.07 11.82 6.73
N ARG A 73 5.62 10.98 7.68
CA ARG A 73 5.06 11.43 8.95
C ARG A 73 6.09 11.94 9.95
N ILE A 74 7.28 11.36 9.98
CA ILE A 74 8.41 11.90 10.74
C ILE A 74 8.74 13.30 10.21
N THR A 75 8.91 13.45 8.89
CA THR A 75 9.19 14.75 8.27
C THR A 75 8.08 15.77 8.55
N ALA A 76 6.81 15.38 8.45
CA ALA A 76 5.69 16.26 8.77
C ALA A 76 5.73 16.79 10.22
N ASN A 77 6.05 15.92 11.19
CA ASN A 77 6.14 16.31 12.60
C ASN A 77 7.38 17.17 12.87
N VAL A 78 8.54 16.85 12.28
CA VAL A 78 9.75 17.68 12.41
C VAL A 78 9.51 19.08 11.85
N LEU A 79 8.90 19.18 10.67
CA LEU A 79 8.53 20.48 10.09
C LEU A 79 7.52 21.23 10.95
N ARG A 80 6.59 20.53 11.61
CA ARG A 80 5.62 21.15 12.52
C ARG A 80 6.27 21.70 13.78
N ILE A 81 7.22 20.98 14.39
CA ILE A 81 8.02 21.46 15.53
C ILE A 81 8.84 22.69 15.11
N ALA A 82 9.56 22.58 13.99
CA ALA A 82 10.39 23.68 13.51
C ALA A 82 9.54 24.93 13.17
N TRP A 83 8.31 24.74 12.70
CA TRP A 83 7.36 25.84 12.43
C TRP A 83 6.80 26.45 13.72
N ALA A 84 6.68 25.65 14.80
CA ALA A 84 6.32 26.15 16.12
C ALA A 84 7.36 27.14 16.65
N SER A 85 8.65 26.84 16.45
CA SER A 85 9.76 27.73 16.86
C SER A 85 9.93 28.93 15.92
N ASN A 86 9.63 28.78 14.62
CA ASN A 86 9.83 29.81 13.59
C ASN A 86 8.51 30.18 12.88
N GLN A 87 7.56 30.76 13.62
CA GLN A 87 6.20 31.04 13.10
C GLN A 87 6.15 32.01 11.89
N HIS A 88 7.18 32.83 11.71
CA HIS A 88 7.28 33.81 10.62
C HIS A 88 7.82 33.20 9.32
N ASP A 89 8.39 31.98 9.37
CA ASP A 89 8.87 31.29 8.18
C ASP A 89 7.71 30.61 7.45
N THR A 90 7.30 31.23 6.35
CA THR A 90 6.24 30.79 5.45
C THR A 90 6.63 29.56 4.64
N SER A 91 7.91 29.37 4.32
CA SER A 91 8.38 28.18 3.59
C SER A 91 8.22 26.93 4.44
N LEU A 92 8.54 27.04 5.73
CA LEU A 92 8.31 25.97 6.70
C LEU A 92 6.82 25.62 6.83
N ALA A 93 5.96 26.63 6.89
CA ALA A 93 4.52 26.44 6.98
C ALA A 93 3.96 25.69 5.76
N ILE A 94 4.41 26.06 4.55
CA ILE A 94 4.02 25.38 3.31
C ILE A 94 4.48 23.92 3.34
N ALA A 95 5.74 23.67 3.66
CA ALA A 95 6.30 22.33 3.70
C ALA A 95 5.57 21.45 4.73
N ALA A 96 5.34 21.96 5.95
CA ALA A 96 4.61 21.25 6.99
C ALA A 96 3.19 20.87 6.54
N GLN A 97 2.48 21.79 5.87
CA GLN A 97 1.12 21.55 5.41
C GLN A 97 1.06 20.52 4.28
N VAL A 98 2.03 20.55 3.35
CA VAL A 98 2.15 19.58 2.25
C VAL A 98 2.38 18.18 2.79
N PHE A 99 3.39 17.97 3.64
CA PHE A 99 3.68 16.64 4.20
C PHE A 99 2.55 16.14 5.12
N ALA A 100 1.92 17.02 5.91
CA ALA A 100 0.81 16.64 6.78
C ALA A 100 -0.42 16.14 6.01
N ASN A 101 -0.69 16.72 4.83
CA ASN A 101 -1.83 16.33 4.01
C ASN A 101 -1.52 15.16 3.05
N ALA A 102 -0.32 15.14 2.47
CA ALA A 102 0.08 14.13 1.49
C ALA A 102 0.26 12.73 2.10
N GLY A 103 0.77 12.64 3.33
CA GLY A 103 1.15 11.37 3.95
C GLY A 103 0.02 10.34 3.96
N VAL A 104 -1.18 10.75 4.35
CA VAL A 104 -2.35 9.84 4.50
C VAL A 104 -2.75 9.10 3.22
N VAL A 105 -2.45 9.66 2.04
CA VAL A 105 -2.88 9.12 0.76
C VAL A 105 -2.26 7.75 0.51
N LEU A 106 -1.06 7.51 1.03
CA LEU A 106 -0.39 6.22 0.94
C LEU A 106 -1.20 5.10 1.60
N LEU A 107 -1.85 5.37 2.74
CA LEU A 107 -2.67 4.38 3.43
C LEU A 107 -3.97 4.06 2.67
N PHE A 108 -4.53 5.04 1.94
CA PHE A 108 -5.67 4.78 1.05
C PHE A 108 -5.28 3.85 -0.09
N VAL A 109 -4.10 4.05 -0.69
CA VAL A 109 -3.55 3.16 -1.72
C VAL A 109 -3.37 1.74 -1.17
N VAL A 110 -2.81 1.59 0.03
CA VAL A 110 -2.64 0.27 0.68
C VAL A 110 -3.98 -0.44 0.87
N ASN A 111 -4.99 0.24 1.43
CA ASN A 111 -6.32 -0.35 1.62
C ASN A 111 -6.98 -0.71 0.29
N LEU A 112 -6.84 0.12 -0.74
CA LEU A 112 -7.40 -0.14 -2.05
C LEU A 112 -6.73 -1.35 -2.72
N ILE A 113 -5.41 -1.50 -2.56
CA ILE A 113 -4.68 -2.71 -2.99
C ILE A 113 -5.22 -3.94 -2.25
N PHE A 114 -5.43 -3.88 -0.92
CA PHE A 114 -6.01 -5.00 -0.19
C PHE A 114 -7.44 -5.33 -0.63
N ALA A 115 -8.27 -4.31 -0.90
CA ALA A 115 -9.61 -4.50 -1.44
C ALA A 115 -9.58 -5.22 -2.79
N GLN A 116 -8.69 -4.78 -3.69
CA GLN A 116 -8.47 -5.43 -4.99
C GLN A 116 -8.03 -6.89 -4.83
N ARG A 117 -7.10 -7.17 -3.90
CA ARG A 117 -6.64 -8.54 -3.62
C ARG A 117 -7.77 -9.42 -3.08
N ILE A 118 -8.58 -8.89 -2.16
CA ILE A 118 -9.74 -9.61 -1.62
C ILE A 118 -10.79 -9.87 -2.71
N LEU A 119 -11.08 -8.88 -3.56
CA LEU A 119 -12.02 -9.02 -4.67
C LEU A 119 -11.57 -10.12 -5.64
N ARG A 120 -10.29 -10.13 -6.03
CA ARG A 120 -9.71 -11.18 -6.89
C ARG A 120 -9.74 -12.56 -6.27
N ALA A 121 -9.61 -12.65 -4.95
CA ALA A 121 -9.68 -13.92 -4.23
C ALA A 121 -11.12 -14.44 -4.05
N TYR A 122 -12.08 -13.55 -3.78
CA TYR A 122 -13.49 -13.91 -3.58
C TYR A 122 -14.22 -14.19 -4.89
N HIS A 123 -14.00 -13.35 -5.90
CA HIS A 123 -14.67 -13.41 -7.20
C HIS A 123 -13.64 -13.33 -8.33
N PRO A 124 -12.90 -14.42 -8.61
CA PRO A 124 -11.81 -14.40 -9.58
C PRO A 124 -12.24 -13.92 -10.98
N HIS A 125 -13.39 -14.34 -11.48
CA HIS A 125 -13.89 -13.88 -12.79
C HIS A 125 -14.13 -12.37 -12.87
N ILE A 126 -14.60 -11.75 -11.79
CA ILE A 126 -14.86 -10.30 -11.74
C ILE A 126 -13.54 -9.56 -11.50
N GLY A 127 -12.77 -9.96 -10.48
CA GLY A 127 -11.56 -9.26 -10.07
C GLY A 127 -10.41 -9.32 -11.09
N TRP A 128 -10.38 -10.36 -11.93
CA TRP A 128 -9.40 -10.50 -13.02
C TRP A 128 -9.93 -10.02 -14.38
N SER A 129 -11.20 -9.62 -14.47
CA SER A 129 -11.75 -9.05 -15.70
C SER A 129 -10.96 -7.79 -16.12
N ARG A 130 -10.84 -7.60 -17.44
CA ARG A 130 -10.25 -6.38 -18.03
C ARG A 130 -10.87 -5.08 -17.47
N PRO A 131 -12.21 -4.92 -17.40
CA PRO A 131 -12.81 -3.69 -16.88
C PRO A 131 -12.48 -3.46 -15.40
N ALA A 132 -12.52 -4.48 -14.54
CA ALA A 132 -12.17 -4.31 -13.13
C ALA A 132 -10.68 -3.90 -12.97
N SER A 133 -9.78 -4.56 -13.68
CA SER A 133 -8.35 -4.22 -13.62
C SER A 133 -8.03 -2.83 -14.16
N LEU A 134 -8.72 -2.39 -15.23
CA LEU A 134 -8.61 -1.02 -15.74
C LEU A 134 -9.18 0.00 -14.75
N ALA A 135 -10.32 -0.29 -14.11
CA ALA A 135 -10.91 0.58 -13.11
C ALA A 135 -9.96 0.81 -11.92
N PHE A 136 -9.33 -0.22 -11.37
CA PHE A 136 -8.32 -0.03 -10.30
C PHE A 136 -7.11 0.79 -10.77
N LYS A 137 -6.60 0.55 -11.98
CA LYS A 137 -5.50 1.36 -12.55
C LYS A 137 -5.88 2.83 -12.68
N PHE A 138 -7.11 3.09 -13.17
CA PHE A 138 -7.66 4.44 -13.25
C PHE A 138 -7.78 5.09 -11.87
N LEU A 139 -8.29 4.37 -10.85
CA LEU A 139 -8.36 4.88 -9.48
C LEU A 139 -6.98 5.25 -8.93
N TYR A 140 -5.95 4.42 -9.14
CA TYR A 140 -4.58 4.75 -8.72
C TYR A 140 -4.03 5.98 -9.43
N PHE A 141 -4.31 6.13 -10.74
CA PHE A 141 -3.97 7.34 -11.48
C PHE A 141 -4.68 8.57 -10.92
N CYS A 142 -5.99 8.48 -10.66
CA CYS A 142 -6.76 9.58 -10.08
C CYS A 142 -6.29 9.96 -8.68
N ILE A 143 -5.83 9.02 -7.87
CA ILE A 143 -5.21 9.30 -6.57
C ILE A 143 -3.95 10.17 -6.75
N LEU A 144 -3.05 9.77 -7.65
CA LEU A 144 -1.82 10.50 -7.91
C LEU A 144 -2.11 11.90 -8.49
N ALA A 145 -3.00 11.99 -9.48
CA ALA A 145 -3.43 13.25 -10.05
C ALA A 145 -4.06 14.18 -9.00
N SER A 146 -4.91 13.66 -8.12
CA SER A 146 -5.52 14.42 -7.03
C SER A 146 -4.49 14.91 -6.02
N LEU A 147 -3.47 14.09 -5.73
CA LEU A 147 -2.37 14.49 -4.84
C LEU A 147 -1.57 15.66 -5.45
N VAL A 148 -1.17 15.57 -6.72
CA VAL A 148 -0.45 16.64 -7.42
C VAL A 148 -1.28 17.92 -7.44
N MET A 149 -2.55 17.81 -7.83
CA MET A 149 -3.49 18.94 -7.87
C MET A 149 -3.63 19.61 -6.50
N LEU A 150 -3.78 18.83 -5.42
CA LEU A 150 -3.88 19.37 -4.06
C LEU A 150 -2.60 20.05 -3.60
N ILE A 151 -1.44 19.47 -3.88
CA ILE A 151 -0.14 20.06 -3.53
C ILE A 151 0.00 21.41 -4.25
N THR A 152 -0.23 21.45 -5.56
CA THR A 152 -0.19 22.68 -6.35
C THR A 152 -1.16 23.71 -5.81
N ALA A 153 -2.39 23.32 -5.46
CA ALA A 153 -3.38 24.23 -4.93
C ALA A 153 -2.99 24.78 -3.55
N VAL A 154 -2.45 23.94 -2.66
CA VAL A 154 -1.92 24.37 -1.36
C VAL A 154 -0.79 25.37 -1.56
N VAL A 155 0.23 25.03 -2.35
CA VAL A 155 1.39 25.91 -2.56
C VAL A 155 0.95 27.24 -3.18
N TYR A 156 0.22 27.21 -4.29
CA TYR A 156 -0.18 28.41 -5.02
C TYR A 156 -1.08 29.35 -4.19
N ASN A 157 -1.86 28.81 -3.24
CA ASN A 157 -2.67 29.61 -2.34
C ASN A 157 -1.84 30.53 -1.43
N PHE A 158 -0.59 30.20 -1.15
CA PHE A 158 0.34 31.08 -0.43
C PHE A 158 0.95 32.16 -1.34
N TYR A 159 1.00 31.98 -2.66
CA TYR A 159 1.64 32.95 -3.57
C TYR A 159 0.68 33.97 -4.19
N THR A 160 -0.64 33.79 -4.04
CA THR A 160 -1.65 34.69 -4.60
C THR A 160 -2.38 35.50 -3.52
N LEU A 161 -2.71 36.75 -3.82
CA LEU A 161 -3.62 37.59 -3.04
C LEU A 161 -4.97 37.80 -3.73
N ASN A 162 -5.08 37.45 -5.02
CA ASN A 162 -6.29 37.70 -5.79
C ASN A 162 -7.47 36.86 -5.27
N PRO A 163 -8.58 37.48 -4.83
CA PRO A 163 -9.75 36.76 -4.32
C PRO A 163 -10.33 35.74 -5.30
N HIS A 164 -10.37 36.07 -6.60
CA HIS A 164 -10.91 35.17 -7.63
C HIS A 164 -10.07 33.89 -7.75
N THR A 165 -8.75 34.03 -7.79
CA THR A 165 -7.83 32.89 -7.83
C THR A 165 -7.92 32.06 -6.56
N LYS A 166 -8.03 32.69 -5.37
CA LYS A 166 -8.20 31.94 -4.11
C LYS A 166 -9.49 31.13 -4.07
N GLN A 167 -10.57 31.64 -4.64
CA GLN A 167 -11.83 30.90 -4.74
C GLN A 167 -11.66 29.65 -5.62
N GLN A 168 -11.04 29.79 -6.80
CA GLN A 168 -10.75 28.64 -7.68
C GLN A 168 -9.86 27.59 -6.99
N LEU A 169 -8.80 28.02 -6.31
CA LEU A 169 -7.92 27.11 -5.57
C LEU A 169 -8.65 26.39 -4.43
N ARG A 170 -9.58 27.08 -3.78
CA ARG A 170 -10.44 26.48 -2.76
C ARG A 170 -11.35 25.42 -3.36
N ASP A 171 -11.98 25.69 -4.49
CA ASP A 171 -12.86 24.71 -5.16
C ASP A 171 -12.07 23.45 -5.56
N VAL A 172 -10.83 23.64 -6.01
CA VAL A 172 -9.87 22.55 -6.28
C VAL A 172 -9.56 21.76 -5.01
N GLN A 173 -9.28 22.43 -3.88
CA GLN A 173 -9.01 21.76 -2.59
C GLN A 173 -10.22 20.99 -2.06
N LEU A 174 -11.42 21.56 -2.18
CA LEU A 174 -12.67 20.90 -1.78
C LEU A 174 -12.94 19.67 -2.64
N THR A 175 -12.78 19.80 -3.95
CA THR A 175 -12.99 18.69 -4.90
C THR A 175 -11.97 17.58 -4.65
N GLY A 176 -10.68 17.90 -4.54
CA GLY A 176 -9.63 16.92 -4.30
C GLY A 176 -9.76 16.21 -2.95
N SER A 177 -10.07 16.94 -1.87
CA SER A 177 -10.27 16.34 -0.55
C SER A 177 -11.54 15.47 -0.49
N THR A 178 -12.62 15.89 -1.14
CA THR A 178 -13.87 15.09 -1.25
C THR A 178 -13.63 13.81 -2.02
N PHE A 179 -12.93 13.89 -3.16
CA PHE A 179 -12.59 12.72 -3.95
C PHE A 179 -11.71 11.73 -3.18
N LEU A 180 -10.67 12.21 -2.48
CA LEU A 180 -9.85 11.36 -1.61
C LEU A 180 -10.65 10.74 -0.45
N ALA A 181 -11.64 11.46 0.10
CA ALA A 181 -12.54 10.89 1.10
C ALA A 181 -13.39 9.75 0.51
N ILE A 182 -14.00 9.93 -0.66
CA ILE A 182 -14.74 8.86 -1.36
C ILE A 182 -13.85 7.63 -1.56
N LEU A 183 -12.61 7.83 -2.01
CA LEU A 183 -11.64 6.74 -2.18
C LEU A 183 -11.26 6.06 -0.85
N ALA A 184 -11.18 6.81 0.25
CA ALA A 184 -10.96 6.24 1.57
C ALA A 184 -12.14 5.37 2.02
N PHE A 185 -13.37 5.64 1.57
CA PHE A 185 -14.54 4.78 1.84
C PHE A 185 -14.62 3.57 0.91
N LEU A 186 -14.12 3.68 -0.33
CA LEU A 186 -14.31 2.72 -1.42
C LEU A 186 -13.96 1.24 -1.10
N PRO A 187 -12.97 0.89 -0.26
CA PRO A 187 -12.74 -0.50 0.13
C PRO A 187 -13.94 -1.16 0.84
N LEU A 188 -14.74 -0.40 1.60
CA LEU A 188 -15.92 -0.92 2.32
C LEU A 188 -17.00 -1.46 1.37
N PRO A 189 -17.52 -0.70 0.38
CA PRO A 189 -18.50 -1.23 -0.56
C PRO A 189 -17.93 -2.34 -1.45
N ILE A 190 -16.63 -2.32 -1.80
CA ILE A 190 -16.00 -3.42 -2.54
C ILE A 190 -16.08 -4.72 -1.73
N VAL A 191 -15.71 -4.67 -0.45
CA VAL A 191 -15.78 -5.82 0.45
C VAL A 191 -17.23 -6.23 0.72
N GLY A 192 -18.14 -5.27 0.90
CA GLY A 192 -19.57 -5.52 1.06
C GLY A 192 -20.17 -6.25 -0.16
N ALA A 193 -19.84 -5.79 -1.36
CA ALA A 193 -20.26 -6.44 -2.60
C ALA A 193 -19.73 -7.88 -2.71
N CYS A 194 -18.53 -8.17 -2.18
CA CYS A 194 -18.02 -9.55 -2.15
C CYS A 194 -18.90 -10.51 -1.33
N PHE A 195 -19.62 -10.02 -0.32
CA PHE A 195 -20.54 -10.82 0.49
C PHE A 195 -21.94 -10.96 -0.12
N ILE A 196 -22.41 -9.94 -0.84
CA ILE A 196 -23.74 -9.93 -1.47
C ILE A 196 -23.75 -10.77 -2.76
N ILE A 197 -22.68 -10.68 -3.56
CA ILE A 197 -22.61 -11.37 -4.84
C ILE A 197 -22.36 -12.87 -4.59
N PRO A 198 -23.20 -13.78 -5.12
CA PRO A 198 -23.02 -15.21 -4.94
C PRO A 198 -21.74 -15.69 -5.62
N ARG A 199 -21.00 -16.56 -4.94
CA ARG A 199 -19.73 -17.10 -5.45
C ARG A 199 -20.01 -18.14 -6.53
N ARG A 200 -19.47 -17.90 -7.74
CA ARG A 200 -19.54 -18.85 -8.87
C ARG A 200 -18.31 -19.76 -8.98
N ALA A 201 -17.23 -19.44 -8.27
CA ALA A 201 -15.96 -20.15 -8.32
C ALA A 201 -15.42 -20.40 -6.90
N PRO A 202 -14.60 -21.44 -6.69
CA PRO A 202 -13.92 -21.66 -5.42
C PRO A 202 -13.00 -20.48 -5.09
N MET A 203 -12.95 -20.13 -3.80
CA MET A 203 -12.17 -18.99 -3.31
C MET A 203 -10.67 -19.23 -3.48
N ASP A 204 -10.00 -18.27 -4.11
CA ASP A 204 -8.57 -18.32 -4.39
C ASP A 204 -7.78 -17.81 -3.17
N LYS A 205 -7.43 -18.73 -2.26
CA LYS A 205 -6.74 -18.40 -1.01
C LYS A 205 -5.31 -17.98 -1.31
N PHE A 206 -4.93 -16.75 -0.93
CA PHE A 206 -3.55 -16.26 -0.94
C PHE A 206 -3.00 -16.12 0.48
N GLY A 207 -1.69 -15.97 0.62
CA GLY A 207 -1.00 -15.65 1.88
C GLY A 207 -1.32 -16.58 3.06
N GLN A 208 -0.91 -16.17 4.27
CA GLN A 208 -1.15 -16.93 5.49
C GLN A 208 -2.42 -16.50 6.24
N GLY A 209 -3.00 -17.44 6.99
CA GLY A 209 -4.12 -17.18 7.91
C GLY A 209 -5.51 -17.17 7.26
N ARG A 210 -6.53 -16.99 8.11
CA ARG A 210 -7.94 -17.03 7.69
C ARG A 210 -8.33 -15.79 6.90
N MET A 211 -9.12 -15.97 5.84
CA MET A 211 -9.62 -14.87 5.01
C MET A 211 -10.48 -13.86 5.79
N ARG A 212 -11.23 -14.35 6.79
CA ARG A 212 -12.03 -13.50 7.70
C ARG A 212 -11.18 -12.45 8.41
N THR A 213 -10.01 -12.83 8.92
CA THR A 213 -9.11 -11.89 9.62
C THR A 213 -8.58 -10.81 8.69
N LYS A 214 -8.34 -11.14 7.40
CA LYS A 214 -7.90 -10.16 6.39
C LYS A 214 -8.99 -9.14 6.11
N ILE A 215 -10.23 -9.61 5.97
CA ILE A 215 -11.39 -8.76 5.78
C ILE A 215 -11.63 -7.88 7.01
N GLN A 216 -11.61 -8.44 8.21
CA GLN A 216 -11.77 -7.68 9.45
C GLN A 216 -10.71 -6.60 9.60
N LEU A 217 -9.44 -6.92 9.31
CA LEU A 217 -8.36 -5.94 9.32
C LEU A 217 -8.62 -4.82 8.31
N LEU A 218 -8.99 -5.16 7.07
CA LEU A 218 -9.28 -4.16 6.04
C LEU A 218 -10.48 -3.28 6.41
N ILE A 219 -11.58 -3.85 6.91
CA ILE A 219 -12.74 -3.09 7.35
C ILE A 219 -12.35 -2.14 8.47
N PHE A 220 -11.64 -2.64 9.48
CA PHE A 220 -11.18 -1.84 10.61
C PHE A 220 -10.31 -0.66 10.17
N THR A 221 -9.27 -0.91 9.38
CA THR A 221 -8.37 0.15 8.91
C THR A 221 -9.05 1.10 7.93
N THR A 222 -9.96 0.61 7.10
CA THR A 222 -10.72 1.45 6.18
C THR A 222 -11.64 2.39 6.95
N THR A 223 -12.44 1.89 7.90
CA THR A 223 -13.34 2.73 8.70
C THR A 223 -12.60 3.85 9.43
N LEU A 224 -11.46 3.55 10.06
CA LEU A 224 -10.64 4.56 10.72
C LEU A 224 -10.12 5.63 9.74
N LEU A 225 -9.60 5.21 8.59
CA LEU A 225 -9.11 6.12 7.57
C LEU A 225 -10.22 6.95 6.90
N SER A 226 -11.39 6.35 6.68
CA SER A 226 -12.58 7.03 6.18
C SER A 226 -13.05 8.10 7.17
N LEU A 227 -13.03 7.81 8.48
CA LEU A 227 -13.35 8.80 9.52
C LEU A 227 -12.39 10.00 9.47
N GLY A 228 -11.07 9.75 9.41
CA GLY A 228 -10.07 10.83 9.30
C GLY A 228 -10.16 11.62 7.99
N ALA A 229 -10.53 10.97 6.89
CA ALA A 229 -10.75 11.65 5.61
C ALA A 229 -12.03 12.50 5.63
N ALA A 230 -13.15 11.94 6.10
CA ALA A 230 -14.42 12.64 6.22
C ALA A 230 -14.31 13.86 7.13
N PHE A 231 -13.61 13.74 8.27
CA PHE A 231 -13.38 14.85 9.18
C PHE A 231 -12.64 15.99 8.49
N ARG A 232 -11.49 15.72 7.82
CA ARG A 232 -10.72 16.75 7.11
C ARG A 232 -11.49 17.41 5.99
N THR A 233 -12.23 16.63 5.21
CA THR A 233 -13.09 17.15 4.15
C THR A 233 -14.18 18.04 4.74
N GLY A 234 -14.86 17.60 5.79
CA GLY A 234 -15.89 18.37 6.49
C GLY A 234 -15.38 19.71 7.04
N VAL A 235 -14.19 19.71 7.65
CA VAL A 235 -13.53 20.95 8.12
C VAL A 235 -13.20 21.88 6.94
N SER A 236 -12.84 21.35 5.78
CA SER A 236 -12.51 22.16 4.60
C SER A 236 -13.72 22.88 4.01
N PHE A 237 -14.93 22.31 4.13
CA PHE A 237 -16.18 22.94 3.64
C PHE A 237 -16.57 24.18 4.44
N LYS A 238 -16.35 24.19 5.76
CA LYS A 238 -16.67 25.35 6.61
C LYS A 238 -15.46 26.26 6.77
N LEU A 239 -15.42 27.33 5.98
CA LEU A 239 -14.38 28.35 6.11
C LEU A 239 -14.65 29.21 7.35
N ARG A 240 -13.64 29.31 8.21
CA ARG A 240 -13.62 30.29 9.29
C ARG A 240 -12.38 31.20 9.22
N PRO A 241 -12.47 32.46 9.66
CA PRO A 241 -11.31 33.32 9.82
C PRO A 241 -10.30 32.72 10.81
N ALA A 242 -9.00 32.97 10.61
CA ALA A 242 -7.97 32.47 11.52
C ALA A 242 -8.14 32.98 12.97
N ASN A 243 -8.82 34.11 13.16
CA ASN A 243 -9.07 34.73 14.46
C ASN A 243 -10.32 34.19 15.18
N ASP A 244 -11.16 33.39 14.51
CA ASP A 244 -12.34 32.74 15.10
C ASP A 244 -12.41 31.23 14.74
N PRO A 245 -11.47 30.41 15.25
CA PRO A 245 -11.48 28.98 15.01
C PRO A 245 -12.61 28.28 15.79
N ALA A 246 -13.37 27.42 15.12
CA ALA A 246 -14.31 26.51 15.77
C ALA A 246 -13.60 25.36 16.52
N TRP A 247 -14.35 24.61 17.33
CA TRP A 247 -13.83 23.47 18.10
C TRP A 247 -13.10 22.42 17.24
N TYR A 248 -13.57 22.20 16.00
CA TYR A 248 -12.97 21.23 15.06
C TYR A 248 -11.65 21.71 14.43
N HIS A 249 -11.29 23.00 14.56
CA HIS A 249 -9.98 23.51 14.16
C HIS A 249 -8.92 23.36 15.26
N SER A 250 -9.30 22.88 16.44
CA SER A 250 -8.40 22.73 17.58
C SER A 250 -7.21 21.81 17.28
N LYS A 251 -6.11 22.03 18.02
CA LYS A 251 -4.91 21.19 17.97
C LYS A 251 -5.21 19.74 18.33
N ALA A 252 -6.10 19.52 19.30
CA ALA A 252 -6.55 18.18 19.69
C ALA A 252 -7.18 17.43 18.50
N CYS A 253 -8.11 18.06 17.78
CA CYS A 253 -8.70 17.47 16.58
C CYS A 253 -7.66 17.19 15.50
N TYR A 254 -6.72 18.12 15.27
CA TYR A 254 -5.63 17.91 14.31
C TYR A 254 -4.81 16.66 14.63
N TYR A 255 -4.34 16.49 15.88
CA TYR A 255 -3.51 15.34 16.24
C TYR A 255 -4.29 14.01 16.25
N CYS A 256 -5.51 14.02 16.80
CA CYS A 256 -6.35 12.82 16.86
C CYS A 256 -6.71 12.29 15.46
N PHE A 257 -7.24 13.15 14.59
CA PHE A 257 -7.73 12.69 13.28
C PHE A 257 -6.63 12.52 12.23
N ASN A 258 -5.51 13.25 12.33
CA ASN A 258 -4.43 13.14 11.34
C ASN A 258 -3.32 12.17 11.74
N TYR A 259 -3.05 11.94 13.03
CA TYR A 259 -1.90 11.13 13.44
C TYR A 259 -2.29 9.93 14.30
N VAL A 260 -3.18 10.08 15.29
CA VAL A 260 -3.55 8.95 16.16
C VAL A 260 -4.23 7.83 15.36
N ILE A 261 -5.18 8.19 14.48
CA ILE A 261 -5.81 7.23 13.55
C ILE A 261 -4.76 6.46 12.74
N GLU A 262 -3.74 7.16 12.26
CA GLU A 262 -2.72 6.57 11.40
C GLU A 262 -1.74 5.71 12.15
N ILE A 263 -1.35 6.10 13.37
CA ILE A 263 -0.56 5.27 14.28
C ILE A 263 -1.32 3.96 14.51
N ILE A 264 -2.60 4.02 14.88
CA ILE A 264 -3.42 2.81 15.10
C ILE A 264 -3.41 1.92 13.84
N VAL A 265 -3.59 2.50 12.66
CA VAL A 265 -3.58 1.75 11.39
C VAL A 265 -2.20 1.11 11.11
N VAL A 266 -1.10 1.86 11.23
CA VAL A 266 0.26 1.36 10.99
C VAL A 266 0.59 0.20 11.92
N PHE A 267 0.35 0.37 13.21
CA PHE A 267 0.61 -0.68 14.19
C PHE A 267 -0.33 -1.86 14.01
N SER A 268 -1.59 -1.64 13.63
CA SER A 268 -2.51 -2.74 13.31
C SER A 268 -2.01 -3.59 12.14
N TYR A 269 -1.47 -2.97 11.09
CA TYR A 269 -0.83 -3.72 10.00
C TYR A 269 0.41 -4.47 10.48
N ALA A 270 1.34 -3.78 11.15
CA ALA A 270 2.59 -4.39 11.60
C ALA A 270 2.35 -5.59 12.54
N LEU A 271 1.51 -5.41 13.57
CA LEU A 271 1.18 -6.44 14.56
C LEU A 271 0.38 -7.60 13.96
N SER A 272 -0.53 -7.32 13.02
CA SER A 272 -1.27 -8.38 12.34
C SER A 272 -0.40 -9.20 11.36
N ARG A 273 0.89 -8.89 11.20
CA ARG A 273 1.79 -9.53 10.22
C ARG A 273 1.18 -9.52 8.83
N PHE A 274 0.72 -8.34 8.43
CA PHE A 274 0.07 -8.13 7.14
C PHE A 274 0.95 -8.56 5.96
N ASP A 275 2.27 -8.51 6.15
CA ASP A 275 3.29 -8.99 5.22
C ASP A 275 3.09 -10.45 4.82
N ARG A 276 2.79 -11.32 5.79
CA ARG A 276 2.53 -12.74 5.54
C ARG A 276 1.08 -12.98 5.12
N ARG A 277 0.13 -12.25 5.71
CA ARG A 277 -1.30 -12.45 5.44
C ARG A 277 -1.69 -12.05 4.04
N PHE A 278 -1.13 -10.96 3.51
CA PHE A 278 -1.49 -10.44 2.20
C PHE A 278 -0.49 -10.78 1.11
N HIS A 279 0.51 -11.62 1.38
CA HIS A 279 1.46 -12.07 0.36
C HIS A 279 0.76 -12.75 -0.83
N ILE A 280 1.19 -12.40 -2.04
CA ILE A 280 0.75 -13.00 -3.29
C ILE A 280 2.02 -13.50 -4.01
N PRO A 281 2.00 -14.71 -4.60
CA PRO A 281 3.11 -15.20 -5.42
C PRO A 281 3.49 -14.22 -6.54
N ASP A 282 4.79 -14.14 -6.86
CA ASP A 282 5.28 -13.31 -7.96
C ASP A 282 4.66 -13.81 -9.29
N GLY A 283 4.32 -12.89 -10.20
CA GLY A 283 3.80 -13.27 -11.54
C GLY A 283 2.32 -13.68 -11.59
N SER A 284 1.51 -13.43 -10.55
CA SER A 284 0.06 -13.70 -10.64
C SER A 284 -0.64 -12.79 -11.66
N HIS A 285 -1.18 -13.37 -12.73
CA HIS A 285 -1.87 -12.68 -13.83
C HIS A 285 -3.28 -13.21 -14.11
N ALA A 286 -3.66 -14.37 -13.58
CA ALA A 286 -4.90 -15.05 -13.89
C ALA A 286 -5.62 -15.61 -12.64
N PRO A 287 -6.92 -15.96 -12.77
CA PRO A 287 -7.63 -16.73 -11.76
C PRO A 287 -6.90 -18.04 -11.43
N GLY A 288 -6.70 -18.34 -10.14
CA GLY A 288 -6.01 -19.54 -9.66
C GLY A 288 -4.52 -19.34 -9.34
N ASP A 289 -3.93 -18.21 -9.74
CA ASP A 289 -2.51 -17.94 -9.47
C ASP A 289 -2.25 -17.60 -8.00
N TYR A 290 -3.24 -17.04 -7.29
CA TYR A 290 -3.08 -16.65 -5.88
C TYR A 290 -2.86 -17.85 -4.95
N SER A 291 -3.47 -19.01 -5.28
CA SER A 291 -3.30 -20.28 -4.57
C SER A 291 -2.21 -21.18 -5.16
N GLY A 292 -1.53 -20.73 -6.22
CA GLY A 292 -0.58 -21.56 -6.98
C GLY A 292 -1.25 -22.76 -7.65
N ARG A 293 -2.56 -22.70 -7.91
CA ARG A 293 -3.30 -23.82 -8.51
C ARG A 293 -2.80 -24.10 -9.92
N ASN A 294 -2.55 -23.04 -10.70
CA ASN A 294 -2.11 -23.18 -12.09
C ASN A 294 -0.68 -23.72 -12.16
N GLU A 295 0.23 -23.26 -11.29
CA GLU A 295 1.59 -23.82 -11.16
C GLU A 295 1.55 -25.32 -10.79
N LYS A 296 0.73 -25.71 -9.80
CA LYS A 296 0.59 -27.13 -9.41
C LYS A 296 -0.02 -28.00 -10.51
N ILE A 297 -0.98 -27.46 -11.28
CA ILE A 297 -1.54 -28.15 -12.44
C ILE A 297 -0.46 -28.33 -13.51
N GLN A 298 0.31 -27.29 -13.79
CA GLN A 298 1.37 -27.33 -14.79
C GLN A 298 2.53 -28.25 -14.39
N GLU A 299 2.95 -28.22 -13.12
CA GLU A 299 3.95 -29.14 -12.56
C GLU A 299 3.46 -30.60 -12.59
N ARG A 300 2.18 -30.85 -12.26
CA ARG A 300 1.57 -32.19 -12.45
C ARG A 300 1.57 -32.62 -13.91
N MET A 301 1.20 -31.72 -14.82
CA MET A 301 1.18 -32.03 -16.25
C MET A 301 2.59 -32.34 -16.78
N TYR A 302 3.61 -31.65 -16.28
CA TYR A 302 5.01 -31.97 -16.58
C TYR A 302 5.46 -33.30 -15.96
N ARG A 303 5.00 -33.62 -14.74
CA ARG A 303 5.30 -34.91 -14.08
C ARG A 303 4.63 -36.12 -14.73
N VAL A 304 3.52 -35.94 -15.44
CA VAL A 304 2.85 -37.00 -16.22
C VAL A 304 3.52 -37.20 -17.60
N ASN A 305 4.47 -36.34 -17.96
CA ASN A 305 5.34 -36.54 -19.12
C ASN A 305 6.79 -36.61 -18.63
N THR A 306 7.09 -37.53 -17.70
CA THR A 306 8.48 -37.84 -17.38
C THR A 306 9.17 -38.44 -18.62
N GLU A 307 10.44 -38.11 -18.83
CA GLU A 307 11.25 -38.72 -19.91
C GLU A 307 11.17 -40.26 -19.85
N GLU A 308 11.04 -40.83 -18.64
CA GLU A 308 10.82 -42.27 -18.41
C GLU A 308 9.56 -42.84 -19.07
N GLU A 309 8.45 -42.08 -19.13
CA GLU A 309 7.19 -42.53 -19.76
C GLU A 309 7.18 -42.28 -21.28
N VAL A 310 7.97 -41.31 -21.78
CA VAL A 310 8.01 -40.94 -23.20
C VAL A 310 9.06 -41.73 -23.99
N PHE A 311 10.22 -42.02 -23.39
CA PHE A 311 11.33 -42.72 -24.06
C PHE A 311 11.42 -44.22 -23.71
N GLY A 312 10.60 -44.70 -22.78
CA GLY A 312 10.64 -46.09 -22.31
C GLY A 312 11.92 -46.40 -21.53
N GLU A 313 11.91 -47.48 -20.75
CA GLU A 313 13.07 -47.88 -19.93
C GLU A 313 14.29 -48.35 -20.75
N ASP A 314 14.15 -48.50 -22.07
CA ASP A 314 15.11 -49.15 -22.96
C ASP A 314 16.34 -48.28 -23.32
N GLU A 315 16.28 -46.96 -23.10
CA GLU A 315 17.39 -46.04 -23.41
C GLU A 315 18.20 -45.59 -22.19
N ARG A 316 18.17 -46.32 -21.06
CA ARG A 316 19.08 -46.03 -19.94
C ARG A 316 20.54 -46.34 -20.35
N PRO A 317 21.49 -45.40 -20.19
CA PRO A 317 22.90 -45.71 -20.40
C PRO A 317 23.33 -46.77 -19.38
N ARG A 318 23.66 -47.97 -19.87
CA ARG A 318 24.05 -49.13 -19.05
C ARG A 318 25.14 -48.74 -18.05
N THR A 319 24.95 -49.12 -16.79
CA THR A 319 25.93 -48.87 -15.72
C THR A 319 27.25 -49.57 -16.05
N ALA A 320 28.37 -49.10 -15.49
CA ALA A 320 29.70 -49.68 -15.77
C ALA A 320 29.76 -51.18 -15.46
N GLU A 321 29.10 -51.61 -14.38
CA GLU A 321 29.00 -53.02 -13.96
C GLU A 321 28.18 -53.86 -14.96
N GLN A 322 27.06 -53.32 -15.46
CA GLN A 322 26.24 -53.99 -16.48
C GLN A 322 26.99 -54.14 -17.81
N ARG A 323 27.80 -53.14 -18.18
CA ARG A 323 28.68 -53.23 -19.35
C ARG A 323 29.76 -54.30 -19.19
N GLN A 324 30.36 -54.41 -18.01
CA GLN A 324 31.34 -55.46 -17.72
C GLN A 324 30.72 -56.86 -17.77
N GLN A 325 29.55 -57.07 -17.17
CA GLN A 325 28.85 -58.36 -17.23
C GLN A 325 28.48 -58.76 -18.66
N GLN A 326 28.01 -57.83 -19.48
CA GLN A 326 27.71 -58.11 -20.87
C GLN A 326 28.96 -58.46 -21.68
N GLN A 327 30.08 -57.78 -21.41
CA GLN A 327 31.35 -58.06 -22.06
C GLN A 327 31.89 -59.44 -21.66
N GLN A 328 31.75 -59.84 -20.39
CA GLN A 328 32.08 -61.18 -19.93
C GLN A 328 31.20 -62.26 -20.56
N ASN A 329 29.90 -62.03 -20.68
CA ASN A 329 28.99 -62.96 -21.34
C ASN A 329 29.29 -63.09 -22.84
N TRP A 330 29.65 -61.98 -23.50
CA TRP A 330 30.07 -61.98 -24.90
C TRP A 330 31.37 -62.76 -25.10
N GLU A 331 32.37 -62.57 -24.24
CA GLU A 331 33.62 -63.32 -24.26
C GLU A 331 33.42 -64.81 -23.96
N ALA A 332 32.46 -65.16 -23.09
CA ALA A 332 32.10 -66.53 -22.82
C ALA A 332 31.45 -67.20 -24.05
N GLY A 333 30.52 -66.51 -24.72
CA GLY A 333 29.90 -66.99 -25.96
C GLY A 333 30.92 -67.19 -27.08
N LEU A 334 31.82 -66.23 -27.29
CA LEU A 334 32.92 -66.38 -28.26
C LEU A 334 33.82 -67.60 -27.96
N LYS A 335 34.07 -67.89 -26.68
CA LYS A 335 34.85 -69.07 -26.27
C LYS A 335 34.11 -70.38 -26.48
N GLU A 336 32.78 -70.38 -26.43
CA GLU A 336 31.96 -71.53 -26.76
C GLU A 336 31.93 -71.76 -28.27
N GLU A 337 31.72 -70.71 -29.08
CA GLU A 337 31.77 -70.79 -30.55
C GLU A 337 33.15 -71.28 -31.04
N LEU A 338 34.25 -70.76 -30.50
CA LEU A 338 35.61 -71.21 -30.82
C LEU A 338 35.89 -72.67 -30.44
N LYS A 339 35.19 -73.20 -29.42
CA LYS A 339 35.28 -74.61 -29.04
C LYS A 339 34.45 -75.50 -29.96
N GLU A 340 33.33 -75.01 -30.46
CA GLU A 340 32.53 -75.73 -31.46
C GLU A 340 33.23 -75.76 -32.83
N GLU A 341 34.02 -74.76 -33.19
CA GLU A 341 34.81 -74.75 -34.43
C GLU A 341 36.10 -75.61 -34.38
N THR A 342 36.52 -76.07 -33.20
CA THR A 342 37.76 -76.87 -33.01
C THR A 342 37.53 -78.38 -32.81
N VAL A 343 36.30 -78.86 -33.03
CA VAL A 343 35.93 -80.28 -33.13
C VAL A 343 35.56 -80.60 -34.57
#